data_AF-A0A6C7SE26-F1
#
_entry.id   AF-A0A6C7SE26-F1
#
_cell.length_a   1.000
_cell.length_b   1.000
_cell.length_c   1.000
_cell.angle_alpha   90.00
_cell.angle_beta   90.00
_cell.angle_gamma   90.00
#
_symmetry.space_group_name_H-M   'P 1'
#
loop_
_entity.id
_entity.type
_entity.pdbx_description
1 polymer ?
#
loop_
_entity_poly.entity_id
_entity_poly.type
_entity_poly.pdbx_seq_one_letter_code
_entity_poly.pdbx_strand_id
1 'polypeptide(L)'
;VLEPIDSFFKAKIDLAIVPVIGVDKNLKRIGHGQGFYDRFFENLNYKPHIIFVQSIDALSQNNLTQKHDISGKLYINPYKKYYKKERKNDRITYRTYSRYSWTRYRIFSCKKNQ
;
A
#
# COMPACT_ATOMS: atom_id res chain seq x y z
N VAL A 1 0.92 15.68 19.24
CA VAL A 1 0.05 15.19 18.14
C VAL A 1 -1.23 16.00 18.22
N LEU A 2 -1.68 16.60 17.11
CA LEU A 2 -2.94 17.36 17.07
C LEU A 2 -4.06 16.41 16.62
N GLU A 3 -5.14 16.35 17.39
CA GLU A 3 -6.31 15.51 17.11
C GLU A 3 -7.56 16.39 16.99
N PRO A 4 -8.51 16.03 16.11
CA PRO A 4 -9.76 16.76 15.98
C PRO A 4 -10.58 16.64 17.27
N ILE A 5 -11.36 17.68 17.57
CA ILE A 5 -12.32 17.64 18.67
C ILE A 5 -13.42 16.64 18.31
N ASP A 6 -13.72 15.73 19.23
CA ASP A 6 -14.69 14.64 19.03
C ASP A 6 -16.06 15.18 18.63
N SER A 7 -16.40 15.04 17.34
CA SER A 7 -17.66 15.51 16.75
C SER A 7 -18.71 14.40 16.62
N PHE A 8 -18.48 13.22 17.21
CA PHE A 8 -19.32 12.00 17.12
C PHE A 8 -19.72 11.58 15.68
N PHE A 9 -19.12 12.19 14.67
CA PHE A 9 -19.49 12.00 13.28
C PHE A 9 -18.88 10.70 12.74
N LYS A 10 -19.74 9.75 12.38
CA LYS A 10 -19.32 8.48 11.76
C LYS A 10 -19.23 8.65 10.25
N ALA A 11 -18.07 9.10 9.77
CA ALA A 11 -17.78 9.17 8.35
C ALA A 11 -17.47 7.77 7.78
N LYS A 12 -17.98 7.48 6.58
CA LYS A 12 -17.48 6.37 5.79
C LYS A 12 -16.20 6.80 5.07
N ILE A 13 -15.17 5.97 5.17
CA ILE A 13 -13.86 6.22 4.57
C ILE A 13 -13.81 5.42 3.27
N ASP A 14 -13.81 6.08 2.12
CA ASP A 14 -13.59 5.37 0.84
C ASP A 14 -12.10 5.21 0.53
N LEU A 15 -11.30 6.19 0.96
CA LEU A 15 -9.85 6.27 0.75
C LEU A 15 -9.13 6.63 2.04
N ALA A 16 -8.11 5.85 2.41
CA ALA A 16 -7.26 6.12 3.57
C ALA A 16 -5.81 6.30 3.13
N ILE A 17 -5.22 7.44 3.50
CA ILE A 17 -3.80 7.72 3.32
C ILE A 17 -3.11 7.38 4.63
N VAL A 18 -2.22 6.39 4.59
CA VAL A 18 -1.56 5.86 5.79
C VAL A 18 -0.06 6.10 5.70
N PRO A 19 0.52 6.85 6.65
CA PRO A 19 1.97 6.98 6.73
C PRO A 19 2.59 5.66 7.19
N VAL A 20 3.74 5.32 6.62
CA VAL A 20 4.47 4.09 6.97
C VAL A 20 5.90 4.44 7.39
N ILE A 21 6.66 3.45 7.86
CA ILE A 21 8.13 3.53 7.95
C ILE A 21 8.73 2.85 6.72
N GLY A 22 8.08 1.77 6.28
CA GLY A 22 8.40 1.07 5.06
C GLY A 22 7.30 0.09 4.68
N VAL A 23 7.52 -0.58 3.55
CA VAL A 23 6.61 -1.59 3.02
C VAL A 23 7.35 -2.86 2.66
N ASP A 24 6.68 -3.98 2.85
CA ASP A 24 7.15 -5.31 2.46
C ASP A 24 6.98 -5.55 0.95
N LYS A 25 7.61 -6.59 0.38
CA LYS A 25 7.46 -7.06 -1.01
C LYS A 25 6.03 -7.43 -1.40
N ASN A 26 5.14 -7.54 -0.43
CA ASN A 26 3.72 -7.82 -0.62
C ASN A 26 2.82 -6.58 -0.44
N LEU A 27 3.40 -5.37 -0.36
CA LEU A 27 2.70 -4.13 0.01
C LEU A 27 1.94 -4.28 1.33
N LYS A 28 2.62 -4.80 2.33
CA LYS A 28 2.17 -4.79 3.73
C LYS A 28 2.92 -3.71 4.47
N ARG A 29 2.22 -3.04 5.39
CA ARG A 29 2.76 -1.92 6.17
C ARG A 29 3.81 -2.41 7.18
N ILE A 30 4.90 -1.66 7.30
CA ILE A 30 5.84 -1.71 8.42
C ILE A 30 5.70 -0.37 9.14
N GLY A 31 5.27 -0.41 10.41
CA GLY A 31 5.07 0.77 11.25
C GLY A 31 5.81 0.66 12.58
N HIS A 32 5.50 1.56 13.51
CA HIS A 32 6.17 1.67 14.82
C HIS A 32 5.87 0.53 15.81
N GLY A 33 5.10 -0.50 15.44
CA GLY A 33 4.88 -1.70 16.26
C GLY A 33 3.72 -1.67 17.25
N GLN A 34 3.01 -0.54 17.43
CA GLN A 34 1.88 -0.47 18.37
C GLN A 34 0.54 -1.02 17.80
N GLY A 35 0.48 -1.29 16.49
CA GLY A 35 -0.70 -1.90 15.85
C GLY A 35 -1.96 -1.02 15.79
N PHE A 36 -1.84 0.30 15.98
CA PHE A 36 -3.00 1.20 16.02
C PHE A 36 -3.84 1.14 14.73
N TYR A 37 -3.20 1.33 13.58
CA TYR A 37 -3.88 1.26 12.29
C TYR A 37 -4.39 -0.15 11.98
N ASP A 38 -3.66 -1.19 12.40
CA ASP A 38 -4.07 -2.57 12.13
C ASP A 38 -5.39 -2.88 12.84
N ARG A 39 -5.51 -2.50 14.12
CA ARG A 39 -6.78 -2.58 14.87
C ARG A 39 -7.86 -1.67 14.30
N PHE A 40 -7.52 -0.45 13.88
CA PHE A 40 -8.47 0.48 13.29
C PHE A 40 -9.13 -0.11 12.03
N PHE A 41 -8.33 -0.63 11.09
CA PHE A 41 -8.86 -1.21 9.85
C PHE A 41 -9.48 -2.60 10.05
N GLU A 42 -9.06 -3.36 11.06
CA GLU A 42 -9.68 -4.64 11.43
C GLU A 42 -11.10 -4.45 11.98
N ASN A 43 -11.33 -3.39 12.76
CA ASN A 43 -12.63 -3.06 13.33
C ASN A 43 -13.62 -2.47 12.30
N LEU A 44 -13.20 -2.16 11.08
CA LEU A 44 -14.09 -1.67 10.03
C LEU A 44 -14.81 -2.85 9.36
N ASN A 45 -16.14 -2.75 9.27
CA ASN A 45 -16.97 -3.71 8.54
C ASN A 45 -16.72 -3.70 7.02
N TYR A 46 -15.98 -2.72 6.51
CA TYR A 46 -15.65 -2.54 5.09
C TYR A 46 -14.14 -2.30 4.93
N LYS A 47 -13.62 -2.58 3.72
CA LYS A 47 -12.20 -2.36 3.39
C LYS A 47 -12.03 -1.11 2.51
N PRO A 48 -11.56 0.01 3.05
CA PRO A 48 -11.28 1.21 2.26
C PRO A 48 -10.12 0.99 1.28
N HIS A 49 -9.97 1.89 0.32
CA HIS A 49 -8.77 1.96 -0.52
C HIS A 49 -7.61 2.54 0.31
N ILE A 50 -6.62 1.70 0.64
CA ILE A 50 -5.46 2.12 1.43
C ILE A 50 -4.29 2.48 0.50
N ILE A 51 -3.77 3.69 0.68
CA ILE A 51 -2.57 4.21 0.02
C ILE A 51 -1.51 4.47 1.09
N PHE A 52 -0.35 3.86 0.93
CA PHE A 52 0.81 4.14 1.76
C PHE A 52 1.63 5.30 1.20
N VAL A 53 2.13 6.16 2.09
CA VAL A 53 2.94 7.32 1.71
C VAL A 53 4.22 7.36 2.54
N GLN A 54 5.34 7.60 1.87
CA GLN A 54 6.67 7.78 2.47
C GLN A 54 7.52 8.74 1.61
N SER A 55 8.33 9.57 2.25
CA SER A 55 9.28 10.44 1.55
C SER A 55 10.49 9.69 0.96
N ILE A 56 10.94 8.63 1.64
CA ILE A 56 12.10 7.79 1.26
C ILE A 56 11.65 6.46 0.63
N ASP A 57 12.51 5.83 -0.16
CA ASP A 57 12.18 4.56 -0.82
C ASP A 57 12.40 3.38 0.14
N ALA A 58 11.50 3.22 1.11
CA ALA A 58 11.59 2.20 2.14
C ALA A 58 10.84 0.90 1.77
N LEU A 59 11.28 0.25 0.68
CA LEU A 59 10.74 -1.06 0.28
C LEU A 59 11.69 -2.20 0.68
N SER A 60 11.20 -3.12 1.51
CA SER A 60 11.93 -4.32 1.91
C SER A 60 11.71 -5.46 0.92
N GLN A 61 12.77 -6.22 0.63
CA GLN A 61 12.70 -7.42 -0.20
C GLN A 61 12.27 -8.67 0.60
N ASN A 62 12.38 -8.61 1.93
CA ASN A 62 12.09 -9.71 2.84
C ASN A 62 10.68 -9.59 3.42
N ASN A 63 10.03 -10.74 3.63
CA ASN A 63 8.73 -10.80 4.34
C ASN A 63 8.94 -10.51 5.83
N LEU A 64 8.82 -9.24 6.22
CA LEU A 64 8.95 -8.80 7.61
C LEU A 64 7.60 -8.75 8.34
N THR A 65 6.50 -8.77 7.57
CA THR A 65 5.15 -8.52 8.07
C THR A 65 4.38 -9.80 8.39
N GLN A 66 3.49 -9.70 9.37
CA GLN A 66 2.63 -10.76 9.88
C GLN A 66 1.29 -10.78 9.14
N LYS A 67 0.39 -11.71 9.54
CA LYS A 67 -0.94 -11.87 8.90
C LYS A 67 -1.93 -10.76 9.28
N HIS A 68 -1.78 -10.19 10.47
CA HIS A 68 -2.65 -9.11 10.97
C HIS A 68 -2.29 -7.74 10.40
N ASP A 69 -1.09 -7.59 9.82
CA ASP A 69 -0.66 -6.31 9.25
C ASP A 69 -1.50 -5.92 8.04
N ILE A 70 -1.84 -4.64 7.96
CA ILE A 70 -2.63 -4.10 6.85
C ILE A 70 -1.86 -4.18 5.53
N SER A 71 -2.58 -4.56 4.47
CA SER A 71 -2.08 -4.55 3.10
C SER A 71 -2.74 -3.42 2.31
N GLY A 72 -1.91 -2.65 1.62
CA GLY A 72 -2.33 -1.53 0.78
C GLY A 72 -2.36 -1.89 -0.70
N LYS A 73 -3.05 -1.06 -1.50
CA LYS A 73 -3.07 -1.21 -2.96
C LYS A 73 -1.93 -0.47 -3.64
N LEU A 74 -1.58 0.70 -3.09
CA LEU A 74 -0.63 1.63 -3.67
C LEU A 74 0.35 2.10 -2.59
N TYR A 75 1.60 2.25 -2.97
CA TYR A 75 2.63 2.89 -2.16
C TYR A 75 3.26 4.02 -3.00
N ILE A 76 3.16 5.25 -2.49
CA ILE A 76 3.59 6.46 -3.17
C ILE A 76 4.77 7.05 -2.43
N ASN A 77 5.80 7.35 -3.22
CA ASN A 77 6.92 8.17 -2.86
C ASN A 77 7.05 9.31 -3.91
N PRO A 78 7.58 10.50 -3.54
CA PRO A 78 7.91 11.56 -4.50
C PRO A 78 8.61 11.09 -5.79
N TYR A 79 9.51 10.11 -5.69
CA TYR A 79 10.33 9.60 -6.78
C TYR A 79 9.72 8.38 -7.49
N LYS A 80 8.97 7.55 -6.76
CA LYS A 80 8.51 6.23 -7.23
C LYS A 80 7.10 5.90 -6.76
N LYS A 81 6.35 5.22 -7.61
CA LYS A 81 5.03 4.68 -7.28
C LYS A 81 5.04 3.17 -7.44
N TYR A 82 4.54 2.47 -6.43
CA TYR A 82 4.49 1.02 -6.39
C TYR A 82 3.06 0.53 -6.28
N TYR A 83 2.67 -0.42 -7.14
CA TYR A 83 1.33 -1.00 -7.13
C TYR A 83 1.38 -2.52 -7.35
N LYS A 84 0.39 -3.22 -6.79
CA LYS A 84 0.29 -4.68 -6.89
C LYS A 84 -0.16 -5.07 -8.31
N LYS A 85 0.50 -6.08 -8.89
CA LYS A 85 0.06 -6.67 -10.16
C LYS A 85 -1.24 -7.45 -9.96
N GLU A 86 -2.35 -6.94 -10.47
CA GLU A 86 -3.58 -7.72 -10.60
C GLU A 86 -3.46 -8.66 -11.82
N ARG A 87 -3.75 -9.95 -11.62
CA ARG A 87 -3.91 -10.90 -12.74
C ARG A 87 -5.32 -10.73 -13.29
N LYS A 88 -5.61 -9.65 -14.01
CA LYS A 88 -6.84 -9.58 -14.79
C LYS A 88 -6.64 -10.27 -16.13
N ASN A 89 -7.69 -10.96 -16.57
CA ASN A 89 -7.68 -11.75 -17.80
C ASN A 89 -7.77 -10.84 -19.06
N ASP A 90 -7.01 -9.74 -19.08
CA ASP A 90 -7.03 -8.72 -20.15
C ASP A 90 -6.11 -9.10 -21.32
N ARG A 91 -6.69 -9.75 -22.33
CA ARG A 91 -6.05 -10.19 -23.62
C ARG A 91 -5.17 -9.14 -24.31
N ILE A 92 -5.40 -7.86 -24.04
CA ILE A 92 -4.72 -6.74 -24.69
C ILE A 92 -3.45 -6.31 -23.95
N THR A 93 -3.40 -6.40 -22.62
CA THR A 93 -2.25 -5.91 -21.84
C THR A 93 -1.06 -6.88 -21.85
N TYR A 94 -1.28 -8.17 -22.14
CA TYR A 94 -0.20 -9.16 -22.14
C TYR A 94 0.90 -8.90 -23.18
N ARG A 95 0.57 -8.27 -24.31
CA ARG A 95 1.55 -8.05 -25.39
C ARG A 95 2.60 -7.01 -25.01
N THR A 96 2.20 -5.92 -24.36
CA THR A 96 3.12 -4.88 -23.85
C THR A 96 3.85 -5.32 -22.59
N TYR A 97 3.19 -6.08 -21.69
CA TYR A 97 3.85 -6.55 -20.46
C TYR A 97 4.76 -7.77 -20.66
N SER A 98 4.53 -8.63 -21.64
CA SER A 98 5.35 -9.85 -21.87
C SER A 98 6.81 -9.54 -22.18
N ARG A 99 7.10 -8.42 -22.86
CA ARG A 99 8.48 -8.01 -23.20
C ARG A 99 9.29 -7.52 -22.00
N TYR A 100 8.63 -7.13 -20.92
CA TYR A 100 9.26 -6.65 -19.68
C TYR A 100 9.06 -7.60 -18.47
N SER A 101 8.36 -8.74 -18.63
CA SER A 101 7.91 -9.58 -17.50
C SER A 101 8.71 -10.85 -17.24
N TRP A 102 10.04 -10.80 -17.32
CA TRP A 102 10.89 -11.86 -16.78
C TRP A 102 11.26 -11.67 -15.30
N THR A 103 10.72 -10.65 -14.64
CA THR A 103 10.93 -10.41 -13.21
C THR A 103 9.81 -11.04 -12.38
N ARG A 104 10.17 -11.97 -11.47
CA ARG A 104 9.28 -12.69 -10.55
C ARG A 104 8.57 -11.80 -9.50
N TYR A 105 8.71 -10.47 -9.57
CA TYR A 105 8.21 -9.55 -8.57
C TYR A 105 6.71 -9.23 -8.77
N ARG A 106 5.93 -9.26 -7.69
CA ARG A 106 4.46 -9.00 -7.69
C ARG A 106 4.09 -7.50 -7.67
N ILE A 107 5.09 -6.62 -7.69
CA ILE A 107 4.95 -5.17 -7.57
C ILE A 107 5.55 -4.52 -8.82
N PHE A 108 4.81 -3.60 -9.45
CA PHE A 108 5.35 -2.71 -10.47
C PHE A 108 5.77 -1.39 -9.85
N SER A 109 6.87 -0.84 -10.32
CA SER A 109 7.33 0.50 -9.97
C SER A 109 7.31 1.40 -11.20
N CYS A 110 6.69 2.56 -11.12
CA CYS A 110 6.86 3.63 -12.10
C CYS A 110 7.76 4.71 -11.47
N LYS A 111 8.83 5.08 -12.18
CA LYS A 111 9.67 6.22 -11.83
C LYS A 111 9.11 7.46 -12.52
N LYS A 112 9.03 8.57 -11.78
CA LYS A 112 8.79 9.86 -12.44
C LYS A 112 10.10 10.28 -13.09
N ASN A 113 10.10 10.46 -14.41
CA ASN A 113 11.24 11.09 -15.08
C ASN A 113 11.35 12.52 -14.53
N GLN A 114 12.54 12.89 -14.05
CA GLN A 114 12.84 14.27 -13.68
C GLN A 114 12.82 15.15 -14.92
#